data_AF-A0A4Q3EY14-F1
#
_entry.id   AF-A0A4Q3EY14-F1
#
_cell.length_a   1.000
_cell.length_b   1.000
_cell.length_c   1.000
_cell.angle_alpha   90.00
_cell.angle_beta   90.00
_cell.angle_gamma   90.00
#
_symmetry.space_group_name_H-M   'P 1'
#
loop_
_entity.id
_entity.type
_entity.pdbx_description
1 polymer ?
#
loop_
_entity_poly.entity_id
_entity_poly.type
_entity_poly.pdbx_seq_one_letter_code
_entity_poly.pdbx_strand_id
1 'polypeptide(L)'
;MKIKHRYLYMLIVGAVILITVRMVSAQNQNTLQDAEMKETSGIAASRINKNTFYVHNDSGDTSRFFAINPNGQLKETFEFKGDAIDCEDIAVGPGPVKGKSYVYLGDIGDNHHERRTIEIYRFPEPEITSTQTAHLQANTYYLKYPDGPRDAETLMIDPVDKLFYIVSKREDSVGVYTAPLNASFTDTISLKLQCKLHFKGLPLLKWITAGDISADGKQILLRSYQDIYYWKRKPGEPVWKAMQAKPQELKHNAEKQGEAIGFTADGKGFYTTSEGKNAPIYFYQTPK
;
A
#
# COMPACT_ATOMS: atom_id res chain seq x y z
N MET A 1 12.30 56.66 -21.18
CA MET A 1 11.55 56.44 -19.92
C MET A 1 10.13 55.96 -20.24
N LYS A 2 9.89 54.65 -20.42
CA LYS A 2 8.54 54.03 -20.58
C LYS A 2 8.50 52.49 -20.58
N ILE A 3 9.67 51.82 -20.53
CA ILE A 3 9.75 50.34 -20.70
C ILE A 3 9.74 49.59 -19.35
N LYS A 4 10.13 50.21 -18.23
CA LYS A 4 10.24 49.53 -16.93
C LYS A 4 8.91 49.22 -16.21
N HIS A 5 7.79 49.83 -16.61
CA HIS A 5 6.50 49.63 -15.93
C HIS A 5 5.70 48.43 -16.44
N ARG A 6 5.97 47.91 -17.66
CA ARG A 6 5.26 46.76 -18.23
C ARG A 6 5.68 45.41 -17.63
N TYR A 7 6.95 45.27 -17.24
CA TYR A 7 7.47 44.03 -16.65
C TYR A 7 7.05 43.83 -15.19
N LEU A 8 6.90 44.92 -14.43
CA LEU A 8 6.43 44.86 -13.04
C LEU A 8 4.95 44.43 -12.96
N TYR A 9 4.11 44.89 -13.89
CA TYR A 9 2.70 44.46 -13.98
C TYR A 9 2.55 42.98 -14.37
N MET A 10 3.37 42.45 -15.29
CA MET A 10 3.33 41.00 -15.62
C MET A 10 3.82 40.11 -14.48
N LEU A 11 4.81 40.56 -13.69
CA LEU A 11 5.30 39.81 -12.52
C LEU A 11 4.27 39.76 -11.40
N ILE A 12 3.52 40.84 -11.17
CA ILE A 12 2.45 40.89 -10.17
C ILE A 12 1.23 40.06 -10.61
N VAL A 13 0.82 40.14 -11.89
CA VAL A 13 -0.27 39.32 -12.42
C VAL A 13 0.12 37.83 -12.46
N GLY A 14 1.37 37.50 -12.82
CA GLY A 14 1.89 36.14 -12.77
C GLY A 14 1.98 35.56 -11.35
N ALA A 15 2.37 36.37 -10.36
CA ALA A 15 2.41 35.97 -8.95
C ALA A 15 0.99 35.79 -8.37
N VAL A 16 0.03 36.64 -8.73
CA VAL A 16 -1.38 36.49 -8.30
C VAL A 16 -2.03 35.27 -8.96
N ILE A 17 -1.71 34.95 -10.22
CA ILE A 17 -2.17 33.71 -10.88
C ILE A 17 -1.53 32.48 -10.23
N LEU A 18 -0.24 32.50 -9.90
CA LEU A 18 0.42 31.38 -9.20
C LEU A 18 -0.12 31.17 -7.77
N ILE A 19 -0.44 32.25 -7.04
CA ILE A 19 -1.01 32.17 -5.69
C ILE A 19 -2.47 31.69 -5.74
N THR A 20 -3.27 32.14 -6.71
CA THR A 20 -4.65 31.68 -6.88
C THR A 20 -4.72 30.23 -7.37
N VAL A 21 -3.83 29.77 -8.25
CA VAL A 21 -3.74 28.35 -8.65
C VAL A 21 -3.34 27.46 -7.47
N ARG A 22 -2.41 27.91 -6.59
CA ARG A 22 -2.06 27.16 -5.37
C ARG A 22 -3.19 27.11 -4.35
N MET A 23 -3.91 28.22 -4.12
CA MET A 23 -5.06 28.23 -3.20
C MET A 23 -6.26 27.43 -3.73
N VAL A 24 -6.52 27.45 -5.05
CA VAL A 24 -7.61 26.67 -5.66
C VAL A 24 -7.30 25.17 -5.67
N SER A 25 -6.01 24.77 -5.74
CA SER A 25 -5.62 23.35 -5.64
C SER A 25 -5.75 22.76 -4.23
N ALA A 26 -5.64 23.58 -3.18
CA ALA A 26 -5.71 23.12 -1.80
C ALA A 26 -7.14 22.87 -1.30
N GLN A 27 -8.16 23.32 -2.02
CA GLN A 27 -9.54 23.38 -1.50
C GLN A 27 -10.42 22.18 -1.87
N ASN A 28 -9.93 21.20 -2.64
CA ASN A 28 -10.70 20.00 -3.03
C ASN A 28 -9.90 18.69 -2.97
N GLN A 29 -8.76 18.68 -2.27
CA GLN A 29 -7.93 17.49 -2.17
C GLN A 29 -8.26 16.74 -0.89
N ASN A 30 -8.64 15.47 -1.02
CA ASN A 30 -8.87 14.60 0.13
C ASN A 30 -7.54 14.35 0.86
N THR A 31 -7.58 14.31 2.18
CA THR A 31 -6.41 14.09 3.03
C THR A 31 -6.76 13.18 4.20
N LEU A 32 -5.79 12.47 4.75
CA LEU A 32 -5.95 11.78 6.04
C LEU A 32 -6.23 12.80 7.15
N GLN A 33 -7.38 12.71 7.80
CA GLN A 33 -7.87 13.78 8.69
C GLN A 33 -7.51 13.56 10.16
N ASP A 34 -7.20 12.33 10.55
CA ASP A 34 -6.85 12.00 11.92
C ASP A 34 -5.33 12.12 12.15
N ALA A 35 -4.95 12.73 13.26
CA ALA A 35 -3.55 12.96 13.62
C ALA A 35 -2.82 11.66 14.02
N GLU A 36 -3.57 10.61 14.36
CA GLU A 36 -3.00 9.29 14.64
C GLU A 36 -2.46 8.62 13.37
N MET A 37 -2.93 8.97 12.17
CA MET A 37 -2.53 8.33 10.90
C MET A 37 -1.33 9.00 10.21
N LYS A 38 -0.48 9.69 10.97
CA LYS A 38 0.60 10.53 10.44
C LYS A 38 1.78 9.74 9.83
N GLU A 39 1.88 8.44 10.07
CA GLU A 39 2.94 7.57 9.52
C GLU A 39 2.33 6.53 8.57
N THR A 40 1.24 6.87 7.85
CA THR A 40 0.51 5.88 7.03
C THR A 40 1.41 5.28 5.94
N SER A 41 1.54 3.94 5.94
CA SER A 41 2.41 3.20 5.01
C SER A 41 1.61 2.34 4.01
N GLY A 42 0.50 1.72 4.41
CA GLY A 42 -0.33 0.87 3.52
C GLY A 42 -1.77 1.35 3.33
N ILE A 43 -2.42 0.94 2.22
CA ILE A 43 -3.85 1.17 1.96
C ILE A 43 -4.50 0.03 1.18
N ALA A 44 -5.63 -0.50 1.67
CA ALA A 44 -6.39 -1.54 0.96
C ALA A 44 -7.91 -1.34 1.04
N ALA A 45 -8.61 -1.56 -0.07
CA ALA A 45 -10.07 -1.42 -0.11
C ALA A 45 -10.78 -2.57 0.62
N SER A 46 -11.76 -2.21 1.45
CA SER A 46 -12.68 -3.16 2.05
C SER A 46 -13.50 -3.88 0.97
N ARG A 47 -13.78 -5.18 1.17
CA ARG A 47 -14.64 -6.00 0.31
C ARG A 47 -16.07 -6.10 0.83
N ILE A 48 -16.29 -5.89 2.13
CA ILE A 48 -17.61 -6.02 2.76
C ILE A 48 -18.21 -4.66 3.17
N ASN A 49 -17.37 -3.65 3.42
CA ASN A 49 -17.82 -2.31 3.82
C ASN A 49 -17.72 -1.34 2.64
N LYS A 50 -18.87 -0.78 2.24
CA LYS A 50 -18.92 0.17 1.12
C LYS A 50 -18.15 1.45 1.43
N ASN A 51 -17.35 1.91 0.46
CA ASN A 51 -16.58 3.16 0.54
C ASN A 51 -15.70 3.19 1.81
N THR A 52 -14.99 2.09 2.07
CA THR A 52 -14.07 1.96 3.20
C THR A 52 -12.72 1.45 2.70
N PHE A 53 -11.65 2.02 3.23
CA PHE A 53 -10.29 1.55 3.06
C PHE A 53 -9.69 1.28 4.43
N TYR A 54 -8.81 0.30 4.52
CA TYR A 54 -7.97 0.08 5.68
C TYR A 54 -6.60 0.70 5.43
N VAL A 55 -6.06 1.39 6.43
CA VAL A 55 -4.71 1.96 6.44
C VAL A 55 -4.03 1.61 7.76
N HIS A 56 -2.70 1.62 7.79
CA HIS A 56 -1.93 1.45 9.02
C HIS A 56 -0.76 2.41 9.02
N ASN A 57 -0.26 2.71 10.21
CA ASN A 57 1.01 3.41 10.36
C ASN A 57 2.18 2.43 10.22
N ASP A 58 3.33 3.01 9.90
CA ASP A 58 4.65 2.37 9.86
C ASP A 58 5.17 1.96 11.26
N SER A 59 6.43 1.51 11.29
CA SER A 59 7.31 1.27 12.42
C SER A 59 6.99 2.04 13.72
N GLY A 60 6.94 1.29 14.83
CA GLY A 60 6.80 1.85 16.17
C GLY A 60 5.39 2.34 16.56
N ASP A 61 4.36 2.11 15.74
CA ASP A 61 2.97 2.20 16.21
C ASP A 61 2.61 0.99 17.10
N THR A 62 1.44 1.07 17.71
CA THR A 62 0.79 -0.04 18.41
C THR A 62 0.20 -1.04 17.42
N SER A 63 -0.09 -2.25 17.89
CA SER A 63 -0.78 -3.30 17.12
C SER A 63 -2.22 -2.89 16.77
N ARG A 64 -2.36 -2.00 15.78
CA ARG A 64 -3.63 -1.45 15.29
C ARG A 64 -3.60 -1.09 13.81
N PHE A 65 -4.78 -0.90 13.23
CA PHE A 65 -4.99 -0.31 11.91
C PHE A 65 -6.32 0.46 11.90
N PHE A 66 -6.56 1.25 10.86
CA PHE A 66 -7.69 2.19 10.80
C PHE A 66 -8.57 1.90 9.59
N ALA A 67 -9.88 2.03 9.74
CA ALA A 67 -10.79 2.18 8.62
C ALA A 67 -11.04 3.66 8.33
N ILE A 68 -10.89 4.04 7.07
CA ILE A 68 -11.18 5.39 6.57
C ILE A 68 -12.19 5.36 5.43
N ASN A 69 -12.84 6.49 5.18
CA ASN A 69 -13.57 6.69 3.92
C ASN A 69 -12.64 7.27 2.83
N PRO A 70 -13.10 7.38 1.56
CA PRO A 70 -12.27 7.91 0.46
C PRO A 70 -11.85 9.38 0.63
N ASN A 71 -12.47 10.10 1.58
CA ASN A 71 -12.13 11.48 1.94
C ASN A 71 -11.09 11.56 3.07
N GLY A 72 -10.59 10.42 3.55
CA GLY A 72 -9.59 10.31 4.61
C GLY A 72 -10.14 10.52 6.02
N GLN A 73 -11.46 10.47 6.19
CA GLN A 73 -12.09 10.52 7.52
C GLN A 73 -11.98 9.16 8.17
N LEU A 74 -11.48 9.14 9.41
CA LEU A 74 -11.50 7.96 10.27
C LEU A 74 -12.95 7.52 10.51
N LYS A 75 -13.19 6.23 10.31
CA LYS A 75 -14.46 5.55 10.60
C LYS A 75 -14.36 4.75 11.89
N GLU A 76 -13.27 4.02 12.07
CA GLU A 76 -13.08 3.10 13.19
C GLU A 76 -11.59 2.72 13.31
N THR A 77 -11.11 2.56 14.53
CA THR A 77 -9.77 2.02 14.84
C THR A 77 -9.89 0.56 15.28
N PHE A 78 -9.04 -0.30 14.74
CA PHE A 78 -8.99 -1.71 15.09
C PHE A 78 -7.70 -2.01 15.84
N GLU A 79 -7.81 -2.32 17.11
CA GLU A 79 -6.68 -2.78 17.94
C GLU A 79 -6.67 -4.30 18.00
N PHE A 80 -5.49 -4.91 18.11
CA PHE A 80 -5.36 -6.34 18.30
C PHE A 80 -4.20 -6.66 19.23
N LYS A 81 -4.26 -7.85 19.82
CA LYS A 81 -3.13 -8.36 20.59
C LYS A 81 -2.11 -8.98 19.64
N GLY A 82 -1.00 -8.28 19.44
CA GLY A 82 0.17 -8.73 18.70
C GLY A 82 1.41 -7.96 19.17
N ASP A 83 2.58 -8.47 18.83
CA ASP A 83 3.88 -7.86 19.16
C ASP A 83 4.46 -7.22 17.88
N ALA A 84 3.64 -6.46 17.15
CA ALA A 84 4.03 -5.88 15.87
C ALA A 84 5.24 -4.94 16.03
N ILE A 85 6.23 -5.09 15.15
CA ILE A 85 7.50 -4.35 15.24
C ILE A 85 7.58 -3.29 14.13
N ASP A 86 7.38 -3.71 12.88
CA ASP A 86 7.67 -2.96 11.66
C ASP A 86 6.61 -3.29 10.59
N CYS A 87 5.40 -2.73 10.78
CA CYS A 87 4.27 -2.93 9.88
C CYS A 87 4.42 -2.07 8.63
N GLU A 88 4.51 -2.71 7.46
CA GLU A 88 4.88 -2.00 6.23
C GLU A 88 3.77 -2.00 5.16
N ASP A 89 2.88 -2.99 5.15
CA ASP A 89 1.78 -3.00 4.17
C ASP A 89 0.53 -3.75 4.67
N ILE A 90 -0.62 -3.44 4.08
CA ILE A 90 -1.93 -4.02 4.39
C ILE A 90 -2.66 -4.44 3.11
N ALA A 91 -3.29 -5.61 3.14
CA ALA A 91 -4.04 -6.14 2.00
C ALA A 91 -5.37 -6.75 2.41
N VAL A 92 -6.34 -6.76 1.48
CA VAL A 92 -7.64 -7.40 1.69
C VAL A 92 -7.92 -8.44 0.61
N GLY A 93 -8.19 -9.66 1.04
CA GLY A 93 -8.39 -10.78 0.13
C GLY A 93 -9.09 -11.98 0.75
N PRO A 94 -9.21 -13.08 -0.01
CA PRO A 94 -9.85 -14.30 0.45
C PRO A 94 -8.96 -15.04 1.45
N GLY A 95 -9.59 -15.82 2.32
CA GLY A 95 -8.89 -16.68 3.27
C GLY A 95 -9.41 -18.12 3.27
N PRO A 96 -9.29 -18.85 4.39
CA PRO A 96 -9.56 -20.28 4.46
C PRO A 96 -11.06 -20.61 4.32
N VAL A 97 -11.94 -19.68 4.74
CA VAL A 97 -13.38 -19.86 4.62
C VAL A 97 -13.86 -19.28 3.29
N LYS A 98 -14.42 -20.14 2.43
CA LYS A 98 -14.97 -19.75 1.13
C LYS A 98 -16.05 -18.68 1.30
N GLY A 99 -15.95 -17.60 0.52
CA GLY A 99 -16.91 -16.49 0.52
C GLY A 99 -16.73 -15.50 1.67
N LYS A 100 -15.74 -15.70 2.55
CA LYS A 100 -15.33 -14.71 3.55
C LYS A 100 -14.13 -13.91 3.04
N SER A 101 -14.05 -12.68 3.52
CA SER A 101 -12.97 -11.75 3.24
C SER A 101 -12.17 -11.51 4.52
N TYR A 102 -10.90 -11.19 4.35
CA TYR A 102 -9.92 -11.06 5.43
C TYR A 102 -9.01 -9.87 5.17
N VAL A 103 -8.65 -9.19 6.26
CA VAL A 103 -7.60 -8.17 6.29
C VAL A 103 -6.29 -8.85 6.69
N TYR A 104 -5.21 -8.51 6.02
CA TYR A 104 -3.87 -8.99 6.25
C TYR A 104 -2.96 -7.81 6.49
N LEU A 105 -2.34 -7.72 7.66
CA LEU A 105 -1.36 -6.70 8.02
C LEU A 105 0.02 -7.34 8.07
N GLY A 106 0.96 -6.81 7.27
CA GLY A 106 2.32 -7.32 7.15
C GLY A 106 3.27 -6.58 8.08
N ASP A 107 3.73 -7.28 9.11
CA ASP A 107 4.86 -6.87 9.95
C ASP A 107 6.13 -7.49 9.35
N ILE A 108 6.60 -6.86 8.28
CA ILE A 108 7.55 -7.41 7.30
C ILE A 108 8.79 -6.52 7.07
N GLY A 109 8.84 -5.35 7.70
CA GLY A 109 9.98 -4.44 7.67
C GLY A 109 11.15 -5.00 8.47
N ASP A 110 12.36 -4.75 7.98
CA ASP A 110 13.59 -5.20 8.63
C ASP A 110 14.78 -4.37 8.15
N ASN A 111 14.74 -3.06 8.41
CA ASN A 111 15.73 -2.08 7.96
C ASN A 111 17.21 -2.51 8.14
N HIS A 112 17.50 -3.33 9.16
CA HIS A 112 18.84 -3.82 9.52
C HIS A 112 19.15 -5.25 9.04
N HIS A 113 18.20 -5.95 8.42
CA HIS A 113 18.31 -7.34 7.98
C HIS A 113 18.65 -8.30 9.13
N GLU A 114 17.98 -8.16 10.28
CA GLU A 114 18.25 -8.92 11.50
C GLU A 114 17.12 -9.88 11.88
N ARG A 115 15.90 -9.65 11.36
CA ARG A 115 14.71 -10.45 11.70
C ARG A 115 14.77 -11.82 11.03
N ARG A 116 14.96 -12.86 11.86
CA ARG A 116 14.93 -14.26 11.40
C ARG A 116 13.54 -14.70 10.94
N THR A 117 12.51 -14.06 11.47
CA THR A 117 11.10 -14.28 11.13
C THR A 117 10.40 -12.94 11.01
N ILE A 118 9.43 -12.90 10.10
CA ILE A 118 8.47 -11.82 9.93
C ILE A 118 7.06 -12.35 10.19
N GLU A 119 6.11 -11.46 10.41
CA GLU A 119 4.76 -11.79 10.80
C GLU A 119 3.74 -11.26 9.78
N ILE A 120 2.70 -12.05 9.51
CA ILE A 120 1.49 -11.55 8.88
C ILE A 120 0.32 -11.81 9.82
N TYR A 121 -0.36 -10.75 10.23
CA TYR A 121 -1.57 -10.82 11.03
C TYR A 121 -2.80 -10.88 10.12
N ARG A 122 -3.62 -11.92 10.30
CA ARG A 122 -4.87 -12.09 9.55
C ARG A 122 -6.09 -11.94 10.45
N PHE A 123 -7.05 -11.15 9.97
CA PHE A 123 -8.33 -10.89 10.63
C PHE A 123 -9.46 -11.28 9.69
N PRO A 124 -10.53 -11.96 10.14
CA PRO A 124 -11.80 -11.86 9.44
C PRO A 124 -12.12 -10.39 9.22
N GLU A 125 -12.47 -10.00 7.99
CA GLU A 125 -12.71 -8.60 7.69
C GLU A 125 -13.86 -8.07 8.58
N PRO A 126 -13.62 -7.03 9.40
CA PRO A 126 -14.61 -6.56 10.36
C PRO A 126 -15.69 -5.72 9.67
N GLU A 127 -16.94 -5.89 10.11
CA GLU A 127 -18.02 -4.94 9.79
C GLU A 127 -17.78 -3.63 10.54
N ILE A 128 -17.93 -2.49 9.88
CA ILE A 128 -17.82 -1.19 10.54
C ILE A 128 -19.08 -0.93 11.38
N THR A 129 -18.94 -0.81 12.69
CA THR A 129 -20.08 -0.67 13.61
C THR A 129 -20.27 0.73 14.18
N SER A 130 -19.45 1.69 13.74
CA SER A 130 -19.42 3.09 14.23
C SER A 130 -18.99 3.22 15.69
N THR A 131 -18.41 2.18 16.30
CA THR A 131 -17.58 2.32 17.50
C THR A 131 -16.29 3.07 17.16
N GLN A 132 -15.76 3.86 18.09
CA GLN A 132 -14.48 4.55 17.87
C GLN A 132 -13.33 3.53 17.75
N THR A 133 -13.33 2.53 18.63
CA THR A 133 -12.30 1.49 18.67
C THR A 133 -12.92 0.11 18.87
N ALA A 134 -12.48 -0.87 18.08
CA ALA A 134 -12.83 -2.28 18.22
C ALA A 134 -11.58 -3.13 18.46
N HIS A 135 -11.72 -4.18 19.28
CA HIS A 135 -10.63 -5.13 19.55
C HIS A 135 -10.83 -6.40 18.72
N LEU A 136 -9.84 -6.73 17.89
CA LEU A 136 -9.84 -7.91 17.02
C LEU A 136 -8.92 -9.00 17.56
N GLN A 137 -9.18 -10.22 17.12
CA GLN A 137 -8.26 -11.35 17.30
C GLN A 137 -7.59 -11.67 15.98
N ALA A 138 -6.26 -11.71 15.99
CA ALA A 138 -5.45 -12.10 14.83
C ALA A 138 -5.18 -13.59 14.83
N ASN A 139 -5.08 -14.19 13.64
CA ASN A 139 -4.22 -15.35 13.43
C ASN A 139 -2.88 -14.87 12.86
N THR A 140 -1.78 -15.29 13.45
CA THR A 140 -0.44 -14.85 13.06
C THR A 140 0.27 -15.93 12.27
N TYR A 141 0.71 -15.59 11.07
CA TYR A 141 1.65 -16.41 10.30
C TYR A 141 3.07 -15.97 10.66
N TYR A 142 3.93 -16.92 10.99
CA TYR A 142 5.36 -16.69 11.12
C TYR A 142 6.04 -17.15 9.84
N LEU A 143 6.74 -16.25 9.16
CA LEU A 143 7.40 -16.56 7.90
C LEU A 143 8.89 -16.28 7.99
N LYS A 144 9.68 -17.02 7.21
CA LYS A 144 11.12 -16.77 7.04
C LYS A 144 11.50 -16.77 5.57
N TYR A 145 12.38 -15.86 5.20
CA TYR A 145 12.98 -15.81 3.88
C TYR A 145 13.93 -17.01 3.68
N PRO A 146 13.97 -17.60 2.48
CA PRO A 146 14.82 -18.77 2.20
C PRO A 146 16.30 -18.42 2.08
N ASP A 147 16.62 -17.15 1.88
CA ASP A 147 17.96 -16.63 1.57
C ASP A 147 18.48 -15.62 2.60
N GLY A 148 17.95 -15.68 3.82
CA GLY A 148 18.32 -14.83 4.96
C GLY A 148 17.38 -13.64 5.16
N PRO A 149 17.51 -12.90 6.27
CA PRO A 149 16.65 -11.75 6.57
C PRO A 149 16.61 -10.71 5.45
N ARG A 150 15.45 -10.06 5.28
CA ARG A 150 15.16 -9.12 4.21
C ARG A 150 14.21 -8.05 4.72
N ASP A 151 14.48 -6.82 4.30
CA ASP A 151 13.56 -5.71 4.40
C ASP A 151 12.56 -5.73 3.24
N ALA A 152 11.26 -5.70 3.55
CA ALA A 152 10.18 -5.73 2.57
C ALA A 152 9.07 -4.76 2.95
N GLU A 153 8.50 -4.11 1.93
CA GLU A 153 7.46 -3.09 2.12
C GLU A 153 6.26 -3.34 1.24
N THR A 154 5.99 -4.59 0.90
CA THR A 154 4.86 -4.90 0.04
C THR A 154 4.29 -6.24 0.40
N LEU A 155 3.00 -6.25 0.70
CA LEU A 155 2.19 -7.43 0.94
C LEU A 155 1.00 -7.40 -0.01
N MET A 156 0.90 -8.41 -0.87
CA MET A 156 -0.26 -8.58 -1.75
C MET A 156 -0.90 -9.95 -1.57
N ILE A 157 -2.21 -10.03 -1.82
CA ILE A 157 -2.97 -11.27 -1.74
C ILE A 157 -3.47 -11.64 -3.13
N ASP A 158 -3.01 -12.78 -3.65
CA ASP A 158 -3.53 -13.31 -4.91
C ASP A 158 -4.86 -14.06 -4.68
N PRO A 159 -6.00 -13.53 -5.16
CA PRO A 159 -7.29 -14.16 -4.94
C PRO A 159 -7.50 -15.41 -5.79
N VAL A 160 -6.69 -15.63 -6.83
CA VAL A 160 -6.80 -16.76 -7.75
C VAL A 160 -5.98 -17.93 -7.23
N ASP A 161 -4.67 -17.75 -7.04
CA ASP A 161 -3.77 -18.83 -6.62
C ASP A 161 -3.73 -19.03 -5.10
N LYS A 162 -4.39 -18.14 -4.33
CA LYS A 162 -4.42 -18.15 -2.85
C LYS A 162 -3.01 -18.12 -2.26
N LEU A 163 -2.22 -17.14 -2.69
CA LEU A 163 -0.86 -16.91 -2.22
C LEU A 163 -0.72 -15.53 -1.57
N PHE A 164 0.09 -15.46 -0.53
CA PHE A 164 0.81 -14.24 -0.16
C PHE A 164 1.85 -13.93 -1.24
N TYR A 165 2.01 -12.66 -1.54
CA TYR A 165 3.15 -12.12 -2.26
C TYR A 165 3.82 -11.08 -1.36
N ILE A 166 5.13 -11.22 -1.18
CA ILE A 166 5.96 -10.26 -0.46
C ILE A 166 7.06 -9.78 -1.41
N VAL A 167 7.28 -8.47 -1.50
CA VAL A 167 8.33 -7.88 -2.35
C VAL A 167 9.32 -7.11 -1.49
N SER A 168 10.62 -7.43 -1.62
CA SER A 168 11.65 -6.72 -0.85
C SER A 168 11.83 -5.27 -1.33
N LYS A 169 12.31 -4.38 -0.46
CA LYS A 169 12.32 -2.93 -0.73
C LYS A 169 13.43 -2.51 -1.68
N ARG A 170 14.67 -2.82 -1.31
CA ARG A 170 15.82 -1.93 -1.62
C ARG A 170 17.02 -2.56 -2.32
N GLU A 171 17.02 -3.86 -2.60
CA GLU A 171 18.09 -4.48 -3.39
C GLU A 171 18.09 -3.99 -4.85
N ASP A 172 19.24 -4.11 -5.51
CA ASP A 172 19.35 -3.75 -6.94
C ASP A 172 18.37 -4.53 -7.82
N SER A 173 18.05 -5.76 -7.43
CA SER A 173 16.89 -6.49 -7.93
C SER A 173 16.13 -7.06 -6.73
N VAL A 174 14.92 -6.56 -6.54
CA VAL A 174 14.05 -6.94 -5.42
C VAL A 174 13.54 -8.36 -5.59
N GLY A 175 13.45 -9.11 -4.50
CA GLY A 175 12.93 -10.47 -4.49
C GLY A 175 11.40 -10.46 -4.43
N VAL A 176 10.77 -11.38 -5.15
CA VAL A 176 9.33 -11.67 -5.06
C VAL A 176 9.16 -13.02 -4.40
N TYR A 177 8.60 -13.02 -3.20
CA TYR A 177 8.43 -14.18 -2.35
C TYR A 177 6.96 -14.57 -2.24
N THR A 178 6.69 -15.85 -2.01
CA THR A 178 5.33 -16.36 -1.87
C THR A 178 5.21 -17.41 -0.78
N ALA A 179 4.01 -17.50 -0.19
CA ALA A 179 3.57 -18.60 0.66
C ALA A 179 2.05 -18.83 0.47
N PRO A 180 1.53 -20.05 0.71
CA PRO A 180 0.09 -20.31 0.64
C PRO A 180 -0.70 -19.60 1.74
N LEU A 181 -1.90 -19.08 1.41
CA LEU A 181 -2.80 -18.46 2.39
C LEU A 181 -3.37 -19.46 3.42
N ASN A 182 -3.37 -20.75 3.09
CA ASN A 182 -3.82 -21.83 3.98
C ASN A 182 -2.68 -22.49 4.76
N ALA A 183 -1.50 -21.86 4.82
CA ALA A 183 -0.38 -22.36 5.59
C ALA A 183 -0.69 -22.43 7.10
N SER A 184 0.05 -23.28 7.81
CA SER A 184 -0.12 -23.51 9.25
C SER A 184 0.21 -22.26 10.07
N PHE A 185 -0.49 -22.09 11.21
CA PHE A 185 -0.18 -21.07 12.22
C PHE A 185 0.80 -21.55 13.29
N THR A 186 1.08 -22.86 13.34
CA THR A 186 1.90 -23.46 14.40
C THR A 186 3.38 -23.56 14.04
N ASP A 187 3.70 -23.49 12.75
CA ASP A 187 5.05 -23.65 12.22
C ASP A 187 5.53 -22.37 11.55
N THR A 188 6.83 -22.11 11.61
CA THR A 188 7.45 -21.07 10.79
C THR A 188 7.49 -21.51 9.33
N ILE A 189 6.80 -20.77 8.46
CA ILE A 189 6.67 -21.05 7.04
C ILE A 189 7.90 -20.51 6.30
N SER A 190 8.59 -21.38 5.57
CA SER A 190 9.59 -20.93 4.59
C SER A 190 8.92 -20.33 3.37
N LEU A 191 9.21 -19.06 3.10
CA LEU A 191 8.84 -18.39 1.87
C LEU A 191 9.54 -19.03 0.67
N LYS A 192 8.89 -18.98 -0.49
CA LYS A 192 9.49 -19.35 -1.78
C LYS A 192 9.83 -18.10 -2.57
N LEU A 193 11.12 -17.88 -2.84
CA LEU A 193 11.58 -16.89 -3.82
C LEU A 193 11.19 -17.35 -5.23
N GLN A 194 10.32 -16.60 -5.91
CA GLN A 194 9.82 -16.92 -7.25
C GLN A 194 10.67 -16.28 -8.34
N CYS A 195 11.00 -15.00 -8.18
CA CYS A 195 11.83 -14.25 -9.13
C CYS A 195 12.48 -13.04 -8.47
N LYS A 196 13.38 -12.39 -9.21
CA LYS A 196 13.86 -11.04 -8.89
C LYS A 196 13.38 -10.06 -9.96
N LEU A 197 13.00 -8.85 -9.56
CA LEU A 197 12.59 -7.77 -10.43
C LEU A 197 13.62 -6.65 -10.37
N HIS A 198 14.00 -6.13 -11.53
CA HIS A 198 14.93 -5.01 -11.62
C HIS A 198 14.21 -3.77 -12.17
N PHE A 199 14.22 -2.70 -11.40
CA PHE A 199 13.70 -1.40 -11.79
C PHE A 199 14.86 -0.45 -12.10
N LYS A 200 14.74 0.26 -13.22
CA LYS A 200 15.72 1.29 -13.59
C LYS A 200 15.46 2.54 -12.76
N GLY A 201 16.51 3.23 -12.35
CA GLY A 201 16.39 4.46 -11.58
C GLY A 201 17.59 4.66 -10.68
N LEU A 202 17.67 5.84 -10.06
CA LEU A 202 18.66 6.09 -9.03
C LEU A 202 18.32 5.23 -7.79
N PRO A 203 19.34 4.77 -7.05
CA PRO A 203 19.13 4.23 -5.70
C PRO A 203 18.27 5.17 -4.85
N LEU A 204 17.55 4.62 -3.87
CA LEU A 204 16.48 5.29 -3.12
C LEU A 204 15.22 5.56 -3.94
N LEU A 205 15.29 6.21 -5.10
CA LEU A 205 14.07 6.53 -5.88
C LEU A 205 13.33 5.29 -6.41
N LYS A 206 14.08 4.22 -6.71
CA LYS A 206 13.55 2.96 -7.24
C LYS A 206 13.10 1.95 -6.18
N TRP A 207 13.23 2.25 -4.90
CA TRP A 207 12.87 1.33 -3.82
C TRP A 207 11.37 1.10 -3.80
N ILE A 208 10.95 -0.17 -3.67
CA ILE A 208 9.55 -0.59 -3.69
C ILE A 208 8.95 -0.40 -2.31
N THR A 209 7.80 0.28 -2.24
CA THR A 209 7.19 0.76 -0.99
C THR A 209 5.77 0.27 -0.75
N ALA A 210 5.08 -0.26 -1.78
CA ALA A 210 3.79 -0.93 -1.64
C ALA A 210 3.37 -1.66 -2.93
N GLY A 211 2.30 -2.43 -2.84
CA GLY A 211 1.66 -3.05 -3.99
C GLY A 211 0.26 -3.55 -3.70
N ASP A 212 -0.49 -3.86 -4.75
CA ASP A 212 -1.80 -4.50 -4.60
C ASP A 212 -2.15 -5.38 -5.81
N ILE A 213 -3.03 -6.35 -5.60
CA ILE A 213 -3.63 -7.19 -6.63
C ILE A 213 -5.15 -6.95 -6.62
N SER A 214 -5.73 -6.69 -7.80
CA SER A 214 -7.17 -6.42 -7.88
C SER A 214 -8.01 -7.60 -7.38
N ALA A 215 -9.25 -7.34 -6.94
CA ALA A 215 -10.16 -8.34 -6.37
C ALA A 215 -10.36 -9.59 -7.25
N ASP A 216 -10.32 -9.38 -8.57
CA ASP A 216 -10.49 -10.41 -9.59
C ASP A 216 -9.17 -11.06 -10.02
N GLY A 217 -8.05 -10.63 -9.43
CA GLY A 217 -6.70 -11.13 -9.66
C GLY A 217 -6.08 -10.71 -10.99
N LYS A 218 -6.72 -9.84 -11.77
CA LYS A 218 -6.29 -9.54 -13.15
C LYS A 218 -5.33 -8.38 -13.28
N GLN A 219 -5.19 -7.56 -12.24
CA GLN A 219 -4.36 -6.36 -12.29
C GLN A 219 -3.41 -6.36 -11.09
N ILE A 220 -2.20 -5.87 -11.33
CA ILE A 220 -1.13 -5.83 -10.33
C ILE A 220 -0.57 -4.41 -10.33
N LEU A 221 -0.40 -3.85 -9.14
CA LEU A 221 0.30 -2.60 -8.89
C LEU A 221 1.53 -2.87 -8.05
N LEU A 222 2.64 -2.24 -8.39
CA LEU A 222 3.76 -2.00 -7.48
C LEU A 222 4.06 -0.52 -7.49
N ARG A 223 4.41 -0.01 -6.31
CA ARG A 223 4.83 1.36 -6.11
C ARG A 223 6.30 1.38 -5.72
N SER A 224 7.04 2.32 -6.27
CA SER A 224 8.27 2.82 -5.68
C SER A 224 8.08 4.23 -5.14
N TYR A 225 9.10 4.76 -4.46
CA TYR A 225 9.10 6.17 -4.08
C TYR A 225 8.81 7.13 -5.24
N GLN A 226 9.23 6.78 -6.45
CA GLN A 226 9.11 7.65 -7.63
C GLN A 226 8.03 7.23 -8.62
N ASP A 227 7.76 5.94 -8.80
CA ASP A 227 6.98 5.42 -9.92
C ASP A 227 5.86 4.47 -9.47
N ILE A 228 4.83 4.36 -10.31
CA ILE A 228 3.79 3.33 -10.17
C ILE A 228 3.88 2.41 -11.38
N TYR A 229 4.11 1.14 -11.13
CA TYR A 229 4.20 0.08 -12.11
C TYR A 229 2.91 -0.73 -12.15
N TYR A 230 2.37 -0.94 -13.36
CA TYR A 230 1.10 -1.62 -13.58
C TYR A 230 1.26 -2.77 -14.57
N TRP A 231 0.60 -3.89 -14.25
CA TRP A 231 0.50 -5.04 -15.14
C TRP A 231 -0.94 -5.54 -15.23
N LYS A 232 -1.29 -6.07 -16.42
CA LYS A 232 -2.44 -6.94 -16.62
C LYS A 232 -1.96 -8.39 -16.63
N ARG A 233 -2.49 -9.20 -15.71
CA ARG A 233 -2.22 -10.63 -15.60
C ARG A 233 -3.00 -11.40 -16.66
N LYS A 234 -2.33 -12.28 -17.40
CA LYS A 234 -3.04 -13.17 -18.36
C LYS A 234 -3.79 -14.28 -17.61
N PRO A 235 -4.91 -14.79 -18.15
CA PRO A 235 -5.58 -15.95 -17.57
C PRO A 235 -4.61 -17.14 -17.39
N GLY A 236 -4.56 -17.70 -16.17
CA GLY A 236 -3.71 -18.85 -15.83
C GLY A 236 -2.22 -18.54 -15.63
N GLU A 237 -1.77 -17.31 -15.85
CA GLU A 237 -0.38 -16.89 -15.60
C GLU A 237 -0.18 -16.58 -14.11
N PRO A 238 0.86 -17.05 -13.42
CA PRO A 238 1.13 -16.63 -12.04
C PRO A 238 1.49 -15.13 -11.93
N VAL A 239 1.12 -14.46 -10.83
CA VAL A 239 1.40 -13.02 -10.63
C VAL A 239 2.90 -12.69 -10.74
N TRP A 240 3.79 -13.48 -10.12
CA TRP A 240 5.24 -13.25 -10.26
C TRP A 240 5.70 -13.30 -11.73
N LYS A 241 5.06 -14.12 -12.57
CA LYS A 241 5.40 -14.25 -13.98
C LYS A 241 4.94 -13.02 -14.77
N ALA A 242 3.73 -12.53 -14.49
CA ALA A 242 3.22 -11.30 -15.07
C ALA A 242 4.13 -10.10 -14.74
N MET A 243 4.62 -10.00 -13.49
CA MET A 243 5.53 -8.93 -13.06
C MET A 243 6.92 -8.97 -13.73
N GLN A 244 7.34 -10.09 -14.33
CA GLN A 244 8.58 -10.15 -15.12
C GLN A 244 8.45 -9.47 -16.49
N ALA A 245 7.23 -9.23 -16.98
CA ALA A 245 7.03 -8.45 -18.20
C ALA A 245 7.33 -6.97 -17.94
N LYS A 246 7.62 -6.21 -19.01
CA LYS A 246 7.79 -4.76 -18.90
C LYS A 246 6.49 -4.12 -18.35
N PRO A 247 6.52 -3.39 -17.22
CA PRO A 247 5.34 -2.72 -16.71
C PRO A 247 4.88 -1.58 -17.63
N GLN A 248 3.61 -1.23 -17.50
CA GLN A 248 3.17 0.12 -17.82
C GLN A 248 3.45 1.03 -16.62
N GLU A 249 4.22 2.09 -16.81
CA GLU A 249 4.42 3.12 -15.80
C GLU A 249 3.25 4.11 -15.83
N LEU A 250 2.63 4.35 -14.69
CA LEU A 250 1.47 5.23 -14.55
C LEU A 250 1.87 6.63 -14.08
N LYS A 251 1.27 7.64 -14.72
CA LYS A 251 1.37 9.01 -14.23
C LYS A 251 0.61 9.15 -12.92
N HIS A 252 1.22 9.82 -11.97
CA HIS A 252 0.63 10.10 -10.66
C HIS A 252 1.13 11.46 -10.15
N ASN A 253 0.47 11.97 -9.12
CA ASN A 253 0.87 13.17 -8.42
C ASN A 253 2.10 12.86 -7.55
N ALA A 254 3.06 13.78 -7.50
CA ALA A 254 4.20 13.62 -6.62
C ALA A 254 3.77 13.63 -5.15
N GLU A 255 4.22 12.63 -4.40
CA GLU A 255 3.97 12.44 -2.97
C GLU A 255 5.31 12.50 -2.24
N LYS A 256 5.32 13.03 -1.02
CA LYS A 256 6.54 13.10 -0.22
C LYS A 256 6.70 11.76 0.50
N GLN A 257 7.56 10.87 -0.01
CA GLN A 257 7.62 9.46 0.43
C GLN A 257 6.29 8.77 0.14
N GLY A 258 6.07 8.45 -1.13
CA GLY A 258 4.88 7.71 -1.50
C GLY A 258 4.98 6.27 -1.00
N GLU A 259 4.28 5.98 0.09
CA GLU A 259 4.34 4.68 0.74
C GLU A 259 3.14 3.81 0.36
N ALA A 260 1.92 4.35 0.18
CA ALA A 260 0.73 3.52 0.03
C ALA A 260 0.16 3.45 -1.41
N ILE A 261 -0.27 2.25 -1.85
CA ILE A 261 -1.08 2.06 -3.06
C ILE A 261 -2.09 0.92 -2.90
N GLY A 262 -3.34 1.10 -3.35
CA GLY A 262 -4.36 0.05 -3.31
C GLY A 262 -5.48 0.22 -4.31
N PHE A 263 -5.93 -0.86 -4.94
CA PHE A 263 -7.05 -0.83 -5.87
C PHE A 263 -8.37 -0.49 -5.17
N THR A 264 -9.31 0.07 -5.93
CA THR A 264 -10.72 0.11 -5.51
C THR A 264 -11.30 -1.30 -5.40
N ALA A 265 -12.35 -1.44 -4.59
CA ALA A 265 -13.03 -2.74 -4.42
C ALA A 265 -13.49 -3.36 -5.75
N ASP A 266 -13.85 -2.53 -6.74
CA ASP A 266 -14.28 -2.94 -8.08
C ASP A 266 -13.15 -3.02 -9.13
N GLY A 267 -11.92 -2.68 -8.75
CA GLY A 267 -10.73 -2.71 -9.61
C GLY A 267 -10.72 -1.69 -10.76
N LYS A 268 -11.63 -0.69 -10.77
CA LYS A 268 -11.70 0.34 -11.82
C LYS A 268 -10.82 1.56 -11.55
N GLY A 269 -10.24 1.62 -10.36
CA GLY A 269 -9.29 2.65 -9.98
C GLY A 269 -8.38 2.17 -8.87
N PHE A 270 -7.53 3.07 -8.41
CA PHE A 270 -6.67 2.85 -7.25
C PHE A 270 -6.45 4.17 -6.52
N TYR A 271 -6.08 4.04 -5.25
CA TYR A 271 -5.73 5.14 -4.36
C TYR A 271 -4.25 5.10 -4.03
N THR A 272 -3.68 6.27 -3.82
CA THR A 272 -2.36 6.43 -3.21
C THR A 272 -2.45 7.38 -2.03
N THR A 273 -1.58 7.15 -1.05
CA THR A 273 -1.32 8.09 0.02
C THR A 273 0.13 7.93 0.51
N SER A 274 0.49 8.63 1.57
CA SER A 274 1.86 8.89 1.95
C SER A 274 1.94 9.24 3.42
N GLU A 275 3.14 9.24 3.99
CA GLU A 275 3.36 9.71 5.35
C GLU A 275 3.11 11.22 5.49
N GLY A 276 2.79 11.61 6.72
CA GLY A 276 2.69 12.99 7.17
C GLY A 276 1.31 13.38 7.66
N LYS A 277 1.28 14.47 8.43
CA LYS A 277 0.02 15.09 8.88
C LYS A 277 -0.77 15.62 7.68
N ASN A 278 -2.05 15.27 7.62
CA ASN A 278 -2.92 15.63 6.50
C ASN A 278 -2.35 15.16 5.15
N ALA A 279 -1.73 13.99 5.12
CA ALA A 279 -1.18 13.44 3.89
C ALA A 279 -2.29 13.31 2.82
N PRO A 280 -1.95 13.60 1.57
CA PRO A 280 -2.90 13.59 0.48
C PRO A 280 -3.40 12.18 0.17
N ILE A 281 -4.67 12.09 -0.25
CA ILE A 281 -5.25 10.87 -0.82
C ILE A 281 -5.61 11.17 -2.26
N TYR A 282 -4.92 10.50 -3.19
CA TYR A 282 -5.18 10.65 -4.61
C TYR A 282 -5.95 9.45 -5.16
N PHE A 283 -6.86 9.70 -6.09
CA PHE A 283 -7.58 8.67 -6.84
C PHE A 283 -7.19 8.72 -8.31
N TYR A 284 -6.98 7.54 -8.89
CA TYR A 284 -6.69 7.37 -10.30
C TYR A 284 -7.56 6.27 -10.90
N GLN A 285 -7.98 6.44 -12.16
CA GLN A 285 -8.63 5.36 -12.90
C GLN A 285 -7.57 4.38 -13.42
N THR A 286 -7.91 3.09 -13.43
CA THR A 286 -7.03 2.09 -14.03
C THR A 286 -6.99 2.24 -15.56
N PRO A 287 -5.88 1.87 -16.22
CA PRO A 287 -5.81 1.85 -17.67
C PRO A 287 -6.89 0.94 -18.29
N LYS A 288 -7.52 1.40 -19.38
CA LYS A 288 -8.50 0.61 -20.14
C LYS A 288 -7.88 -0.64 -20.74
#